data_AF-A0A0L1KIV1-F1
#
_entry.id   AF-A0A0L1KIV1-F1
#
_cell.length_a   1.000
_cell.length_b   1.000
_cell.length_c   1.000
_cell.angle_alpha   90.00
_cell.angle_beta   90.00
_cell.angle_gamma   90.00
#
_symmetry.space_group_name_H-M   'P 1'
#
loop_
_entity.id
_entity.type
_entity.pdbx_description
1 polymer ?
#
loop_
_entity_poly.entity_id
_entity_poly.type
_entity_poly.pdbx_seq_one_letter_code
_entity_poly.pdbx_strand_id
1 'polypeptide(L)'
;MFHRLRRDNAFLSKSKLLAALSASFSSYDVLPLSHSEVIEKYYHQEAKCETFRDFSVKICPNLEILENHMLRWRKGKWSFRVSHLVTEPEDKQALLEQIDILREKWKTIAIERQHAKKDREFVKAQVSGIDVHDLSSEESQKALQDHVMTLRWEGKVDEAREIRDAWRRMIENGPKEDSFLLDRLCCLYGIIKNNAFCNAFTNTIERDPESSQIVLNKKDLYGETARLLISNVPVMDVFYAFLGFQPRSNMNEGAGYGHAIGKYLVMNLFQKYEAERLPDAPESLPPNVRRASLGSTTDEKEKVIFDSTAEGLFYSNLNGQEQWPNSNTPKYLHFRRINQRDPDSHEENKRFAYPVANPKDIYIATLILIASQNPHERRVQLPERKEKDGIARRLSFVLGVPVDNVRLRVLFLPPEHLDGVSVDRLVEVLGRQVSVEEFRYFHGQYSKELDSGEVDYAEQRKKLPQEEWREL
;
A
#
# COMPACT_ATOMS: atom_id res chain seq x y z
N MET A 1 -2.79 36.12 56.07
CA MET A 1 -3.70 36.25 54.91
C MET A 1 -3.31 35.25 53.80
N PHE A 2 -3.08 33.97 54.15
CA PHE A 2 -2.70 32.89 53.23
C PHE A 2 -3.23 31.56 53.77
N HIS A 3 -4.56 31.40 53.86
CA HIS A 3 -5.16 30.12 54.26
C HIS A 3 -6.54 29.83 53.65
N ARG A 4 -6.90 30.44 52.52
CA ARG A 4 -8.15 30.13 51.80
C ARG A 4 -7.96 30.07 50.29
N LEU A 5 -7.27 29.05 49.81
CA LEU A 5 -7.35 28.57 48.41
C LEU A 5 -7.13 27.04 48.41
N ARG A 6 -7.92 26.33 49.21
CA ARG A 6 -7.84 24.87 49.31
C ARG A 6 -9.24 24.27 49.46
N ARG A 7 -10.01 24.35 48.39
CA ARG A 7 -11.19 23.52 48.06
C ARG A 7 -11.53 23.88 46.61
N ASP A 8 -11.80 22.86 45.81
CA ASP A 8 -12.30 22.92 44.42
C ASP A 8 -11.30 22.74 43.26
N ASN A 9 -10.16 22.08 43.51
CA ASN A 9 -9.44 21.40 42.43
C ASN A 9 -9.44 19.90 42.69
N ALA A 10 -10.14 19.16 41.83
CA ALA A 10 -10.18 17.70 41.80
C ALA A 10 -8.74 17.16 41.59
N PHE A 11 -8.04 16.90 42.70
CA PHE A 11 -6.76 16.19 42.66
C PHE A 11 -7.04 14.77 42.19
N LEU A 12 -6.67 14.47 40.95
CA LEU A 12 -6.54 13.10 40.45
C LEU A 12 -5.70 12.32 41.48
N SER A 13 -6.27 11.23 42.02
CA SER A 13 -5.58 10.44 43.04
C SER A 13 -4.22 9.97 42.53
N LYS A 14 -3.23 9.87 43.43
CA LYS A 14 -1.88 9.39 43.09
C LYS A 14 -1.89 8.05 42.32
N SER A 15 -2.86 7.19 42.62
CA SER A 15 -3.13 5.93 41.90
C SER A 15 -3.60 6.14 40.45
N LYS A 16 -4.46 7.13 40.19
CA LYS A 16 -4.91 7.47 38.83
C LYS A 16 -3.80 8.10 38.00
N LEU A 17 -2.94 8.91 38.62
CA LEU A 17 -1.74 9.46 37.98
C LEU A 17 -0.72 8.37 37.66
N LEU A 18 -0.49 7.42 38.57
CA LEU A 18 0.40 6.28 38.33
C LEU A 18 -0.14 5.35 37.24
N ALA A 19 -1.45 5.08 37.22
CA ALA A 19 -2.10 4.30 36.15
C ALA A 19 -2.01 5.01 34.79
N ALA A 20 -2.16 6.34 34.75
CA ALA A 20 -1.98 7.12 33.52
C ALA A 20 -0.51 7.15 33.04
N LEU A 21 0.45 7.10 33.96
CA LEU A 21 1.88 7.01 33.63
C LEU A 21 2.28 5.61 33.15
N SER A 22 1.80 4.54 33.79
CA SER A 22 2.08 3.16 33.38
C SER A 22 1.39 2.77 32.08
N ALA A 23 0.24 3.38 31.76
CA ALA A 23 -0.44 3.24 30.47
C ALA A 23 0.39 3.77 29.28
N SER A 24 1.51 4.48 29.52
CA SER A 24 2.28 5.13 28.46
C SER A 24 3.55 4.39 28.01
N PHE A 25 3.69 3.11 28.34
CA PHE A 25 4.84 2.25 28.01
C PHE A 25 4.40 0.87 27.49
N SER A 26 5.26 0.17 26.74
CA SER A 26 5.01 -1.24 26.44
C SER A 26 4.97 -2.01 27.75
N SER A 27 3.83 -2.63 28.07
CA SER A 27 3.74 -3.54 29.23
C SER A 27 4.45 -4.86 28.92
N TYR A 28 4.61 -5.70 29.95
CA TYR A 28 5.36 -6.95 29.86
C TYR A 28 4.78 -7.97 28.85
N ASP A 29 3.54 -7.77 28.37
CA ASP A 29 2.82 -8.76 27.56
C ASP A 29 2.44 -8.27 26.15
N VAL A 30 2.98 -7.13 25.70
CA VAL A 30 2.61 -6.56 24.39
C VAL A 30 3.56 -7.06 23.32
N LEU A 31 3.06 -7.87 22.39
CA LEU A 31 3.75 -8.28 21.17
C LEU A 31 3.25 -7.48 19.95
N PRO A 32 4.10 -7.27 18.93
CA PRO A 32 3.66 -6.83 17.62
C PRO A 32 2.61 -7.82 17.07
N LEU A 33 1.60 -7.29 16.41
CA LEU A 33 0.50 -8.06 15.83
C LEU A 33 0.81 -8.44 14.38
N SER A 34 0.45 -9.66 14.01
CA SER A 34 0.25 -10.07 12.62
C SER A 34 -0.97 -9.36 12.03
N HIS A 35 -1.07 -9.34 10.70
CA HIS A 35 -2.23 -8.76 10.02
C HIS A 35 -3.55 -9.46 10.41
N SER A 36 -3.52 -10.79 10.58
CA SER A 36 -4.68 -11.57 11.05
C SER A 36 -5.14 -11.15 12.45
N GLU A 37 -4.22 -10.94 13.39
CA GLU A 37 -4.56 -10.49 14.75
C GLU A 37 -5.06 -9.04 14.75
N VAL A 38 -4.54 -8.19 13.86
CA VAL A 38 -5.08 -6.83 13.66
C VAL A 38 -6.53 -6.89 13.17
N ILE A 39 -6.84 -7.76 12.20
CA ILE A 39 -8.21 -7.99 11.72
C ILE A 39 -9.08 -8.49 12.87
N GLU A 40 -8.66 -9.53 13.58
CA GLU A 40 -9.45 -10.10 14.68
C GLU A 40 -9.76 -9.07 15.77
N LYS A 41 -8.80 -8.20 16.08
CA LYS A 41 -8.93 -7.20 17.15
C LYS A 41 -9.75 -5.98 16.77
N TYR A 42 -9.69 -5.54 15.51
CA TYR A 42 -10.24 -4.24 15.10
C TYR A 42 -11.33 -4.32 14.02
N TYR A 43 -11.58 -5.47 13.41
CA TYR A 43 -12.67 -5.58 12.44
C TYR A 43 -14.04 -5.54 13.12
N HIS A 44 -14.87 -4.57 12.74
CA HIS A 44 -16.26 -4.49 13.15
C HIS A 44 -17.13 -4.12 11.95
N GLN A 45 -18.15 -4.94 11.68
CA GLN A 45 -19.05 -4.73 10.54
C GLN A 45 -19.80 -3.39 10.61
N GLU A 46 -20.13 -2.92 11.81
CA GLU A 46 -20.79 -1.62 12.05
C GLU A 46 -19.93 -0.41 11.64
N ALA A 47 -18.61 -0.56 11.58
CA ALA A 47 -17.69 0.49 11.17
C ALA A 47 -17.46 0.53 9.65
N LYS A 48 -18.02 -0.42 8.89
CA LYS A 48 -17.90 -0.47 7.44
C LYS A 48 -18.73 0.65 6.81
N CYS A 49 -18.12 1.39 5.91
CA CYS A 49 -18.78 2.44 5.13
C CYS A 49 -19.30 1.87 3.82
N GLU A 50 -20.32 2.52 3.26
CA GLU A 50 -20.90 2.15 1.97
C GLU A 50 -19.96 2.49 0.82
N THR A 51 -19.25 3.62 0.92
CA THR A 51 -18.31 4.08 -0.11
C THR A 51 -16.97 4.51 0.49
N PHE A 52 -15.90 4.47 -0.33
CA PHE A 52 -14.59 4.99 0.06
C PHE A 52 -14.58 6.51 0.28
N ARG A 53 -15.53 7.24 -0.32
CA ARG A 53 -15.70 8.68 -0.07
C ARG A 53 -16.22 8.92 1.34
N ASP A 54 -17.20 8.14 1.80
CA ASP A 54 -17.69 8.25 3.18
C ASP A 54 -16.62 7.84 4.18
N PHE A 55 -15.83 6.83 3.83
CA PHE A 55 -14.66 6.43 4.60
C PHE A 55 -13.64 7.59 4.71
N SER A 56 -13.26 8.25 3.62
CA SER A 56 -12.29 9.34 3.65
C SER A 56 -12.79 10.53 4.50
N VAL A 57 -14.06 10.91 4.34
CA VAL A 57 -14.70 11.97 5.13
C VAL A 57 -14.72 11.64 6.63
N LYS A 58 -14.93 10.38 7.01
CA LYS A 58 -14.93 9.95 8.43
C LYS A 58 -13.53 9.80 9.02
N ILE A 59 -12.58 9.26 8.26
CA ILE A 59 -11.25 8.92 8.79
C ILE A 59 -10.30 10.14 8.83
N CYS A 60 -10.40 11.05 7.87
CA CYS A 60 -9.50 12.21 7.77
C CYS A 60 -9.51 13.10 9.02
N PRO A 61 -10.66 13.49 9.61
CA PRO A 61 -10.70 14.27 10.84
C PRO A 61 -10.05 13.55 12.02
N ASN A 62 -10.27 12.23 12.14
CA ASN A 62 -9.67 11.44 13.20
C ASN A 62 -8.15 11.36 13.06
N LEU A 63 -7.66 11.14 11.83
CA LEU A 63 -6.23 11.14 11.53
C LEU A 63 -5.59 12.49 11.89
N GLU A 64 -6.24 13.61 11.59
CA GLU A 64 -5.71 14.94 11.94
C GLU A 64 -5.59 15.15 13.45
N ILE A 65 -6.56 14.67 14.23
CA ILE A 65 -6.49 14.76 15.69
C ILE A 65 -5.34 13.88 16.22
N LEU A 66 -5.21 12.65 15.72
CA LEU A 66 -4.13 11.74 16.09
C LEU A 66 -2.75 12.31 15.69
N GLU A 67 -2.64 12.89 14.50
CA GLU A 67 -1.44 13.56 14.01
C GLU A 67 -1.01 14.69 14.92
N ASN A 68 -1.93 15.59 15.24
CA ASN A 68 -1.65 16.72 16.13
C ASN A 68 -1.29 16.24 17.53
N HIS A 69 -1.86 15.13 18.00
CA HIS A 69 -1.49 14.54 19.28
C HIS A 69 -0.06 13.99 19.26
N MET A 70 0.32 13.25 18.22
CA MET A 70 1.66 12.68 18.06
C MET A 70 2.74 13.73 17.83
N LEU A 71 2.44 14.81 17.10
CA LEU A 71 3.37 15.93 16.92
C LEU A 71 3.76 16.61 18.25
N ARG A 72 2.89 16.55 19.26
CA ARG A 72 3.17 17.09 20.60
C ARG A 72 3.99 16.13 21.47
N TRP A 73 4.22 14.89 21.03
CA TRP A 73 4.98 13.92 21.79
C TRP A 73 6.46 14.29 21.83
N ARG A 74 7.04 14.20 23.04
CA ARG A 74 8.50 14.28 23.23
C ARG A 74 9.15 12.97 22.81
N LYS A 75 10.46 13.01 22.51
CA LYS A 75 11.26 11.82 22.13
C LYS A 75 11.02 10.60 23.05
N GLY A 76 10.90 10.83 24.37
CA GLY A 76 10.67 9.77 25.35
C GLY A 76 9.34 8.99 25.22
N LYS A 77 8.32 9.53 24.52
CA LYS A 77 7.07 8.80 24.22
C LYS A 77 7.23 7.77 23.08
N TRP A 78 8.28 7.91 22.28
CA TRP A 78 8.66 6.97 21.23
C TRP A 78 9.64 5.92 21.74
N SER A 79 10.44 6.29 22.73
CA SER A 79 11.27 5.36 23.49
C SER A 79 10.39 4.36 24.25
N PHE A 80 10.78 3.08 24.32
CA PHE A 80 10.06 2.00 25.01
C PHE A 80 8.72 1.58 24.36
N ARG A 81 8.79 1.34 23.05
CA ARG A 81 7.66 0.82 22.24
C ARG A 81 7.95 -0.54 21.62
N VAL A 82 9.17 -1.03 21.73
CA VAL A 82 9.53 -2.39 21.32
C VAL A 82 9.47 -3.29 22.54
N SER A 83 8.75 -4.40 22.39
CA SER A 83 8.59 -5.39 23.45
C SER A 83 9.93 -5.96 23.89
N HIS A 84 10.08 -6.20 25.19
CA HIS A 84 11.21 -6.93 25.76
C HIS A 84 11.10 -8.45 25.51
N LEU A 85 9.93 -8.94 25.08
CA LEU A 85 9.71 -10.33 24.66
C LEU A 85 10.32 -10.64 23.29
N VAL A 86 10.69 -9.62 22.50
CA VAL A 86 11.48 -9.82 21.28
C VAL A 86 12.92 -10.07 21.71
N THR A 87 13.31 -11.34 21.70
CA THR A 87 14.61 -11.81 22.19
C THR A 87 15.72 -11.64 21.17
N GLU A 88 15.39 -11.77 19.88
CA GLU A 88 16.37 -11.67 18.80
C GLU A 88 16.80 -10.21 18.58
N PRO A 89 18.11 -9.92 18.60
CA PRO A 89 18.62 -8.56 18.48
C PRO A 89 18.31 -7.94 17.10
N GLU A 90 18.34 -8.76 16.04
CA GLU A 90 18.04 -8.33 14.67
C GLU A 90 16.57 -7.89 14.52
N ASP A 91 15.63 -8.69 15.01
CA ASP A 91 14.20 -8.36 14.97
C ASP A 91 13.89 -7.12 15.82
N LYS A 92 14.55 -7.00 16.98
CA LYS A 92 14.42 -5.83 17.84
C LYS A 92 14.92 -4.56 17.13
N GLN A 93 16.06 -4.64 16.46
CA GLN A 93 16.61 -3.53 15.69
C GLN A 93 15.70 -3.17 14.51
N ALA A 94 15.21 -4.16 13.77
CA ALA A 94 14.31 -3.94 12.64
C ALA A 94 12.99 -3.27 13.06
N LEU A 95 12.44 -3.62 14.23
CA LEU A 95 11.28 -2.93 14.81
C LEU A 95 11.59 -1.49 15.24
N LEU A 96 12.77 -1.24 15.81
CA LEU A 96 13.19 0.12 16.16
C LEU A 96 13.33 0.99 14.91
N GLU A 97 13.98 0.48 13.87
CA GLU A 97 14.11 1.14 12.56
C GLU A 97 12.75 1.42 11.95
N GLN A 98 11.83 0.45 11.99
CA GLN A 98 10.46 0.65 11.53
C GLN A 98 9.75 1.77 12.30
N ILE A 99 9.85 1.80 13.64
CA ILE A 99 9.24 2.85 14.45
C ILE A 99 9.84 4.22 14.13
N ASP A 100 11.15 4.30 13.89
CA ASP A 100 11.81 5.54 13.49
C ASP A 100 11.35 6.02 12.11
N ILE A 101 11.23 5.12 11.13
CA ILE A 101 10.67 5.42 9.80
C ILE A 101 9.24 5.93 9.94
N LEU A 102 8.39 5.22 10.69
CA LEU A 102 7.00 5.63 10.94
C LEU A 102 6.93 7.00 11.61
N ARG A 103 7.79 7.26 12.61
CA ARG A 103 7.86 8.55 13.30
C ARG A 103 8.21 9.68 12.34
N GLU A 104 9.30 9.55 11.61
CA GLU A 104 9.77 10.62 10.72
C GLU A 104 8.78 10.85 9.58
N LYS A 105 8.26 9.79 8.96
CA LYS A 105 7.27 9.89 7.87
C LYS A 105 5.99 10.56 8.35
N TRP A 106 5.45 10.13 9.50
CA TRP A 106 4.25 10.73 10.10
C TRP A 106 4.47 12.22 10.39
N LYS A 107 5.62 12.56 10.99
CA LYS A 107 5.97 13.94 11.34
C LYS A 107 6.08 14.82 10.09
N THR A 108 6.77 14.36 9.05
CA THR A 108 6.93 15.08 7.78
C THR A 108 5.57 15.37 7.15
N ILE A 109 4.72 14.35 6.99
CA ILE A 109 3.38 14.50 6.41
C ILE A 109 2.54 15.48 7.23
N ALA A 110 2.55 15.36 8.56
CA ALA A 110 1.74 16.23 9.41
C ALA A 110 2.20 17.71 9.36
N ILE A 111 3.52 17.95 9.25
CA ILE A 111 4.07 19.30 9.06
C ILE A 111 3.69 19.86 7.69
N GLU A 112 3.86 19.08 6.62
CA GLU A 112 3.49 19.48 5.25
C GLU A 112 2.00 19.84 5.16
N ARG A 113 1.12 19.04 5.78
CA ARG A 113 -0.32 19.34 5.88
C ARG A 113 -0.60 20.62 6.65
N GLN A 114 0.09 20.87 7.76
CA GLN A 114 -0.08 22.12 8.52
C GLN A 114 0.37 23.34 7.70
N HIS A 115 1.45 23.22 6.93
CA HIS A 115 1.87 24.27 6.00
C HIS A 115 0.85 24.48 4.87
N ALA A 116 0.37 23.40 4.24
CA ALA A 116 -0.65 23.49 3.21
C ALA A 116 -1.95 24.12 3.71
N LYS A 117 -2.38 23.79 4.94
CA LYS A 117 -3.55 24.40 5.59
C LYS A 117 -3.36 25.90 5.83
N LYS A 118 -2.19 26.30 6.33
CA LYS A 118 -1.86 27.73 6.53
C LYS A 118 -1.82 28.49 5.21
N ASP A 119 -1.19 27.93 4.17
CA ASP A 119 -1.15 28.54 2.84
C ASP A 119 -2.58 28.69 2.28
N ARG A 120 -3.46 27.68 2.46
CA ARG A 120 -4.89 27.75 2.07
C ARG A 120 -5.64 28.86 2.79
N GLU A 121 -5.53 28.91 4.12
CA GLU A 121 -6.18 29.95 4.93
C GLU A 121 -5.66 31.35 4.58
N PHE A 122 -4.35 31.48 4.32
CA PHE A 122 -3.71 32.71 3.89
C PHE A 122 -4.25 33.20 2.53
N VAL A 123 -4.22 32.36 1.50
CA VAL A 123 -4.73 32.74 0.17
C VAL A 123 -6.22 33.07 0.22
N LYS A 124 -7.02 32.27 0.93
CA LYS A 124 -8.47 32.50 1.07
C LYS A 124 -8.79 33.84 1.74
N ALA A 125 -7.96 34.26 2.70
CA ALA A 125 -8.13 35.55 3.37
C ALA A 125 -7.77 36.74 2.46
N GLN A 126 -6.86 36.55 1.49
CA GLN A 126 -6.37 37.62 0.63
C GLN A 126 -7.19 37.76 -0.67
N VAL A 127 -7.63 36.65 -1.27
CA VAL A 127 -8.30 36.66 -2.57
C VAL A 127 -9.76 36.22 -2.43
N SER A 128 -10.67 37.18 -2.57
CA SER A 128 -12.11 36.92 -2.57
C SER A 128 -12.54 36.18 -3.85
N GLY A 129 -13.37 35.16 -3.71
CA GLY A 129 -13.98 34.45 -4.86
C GLY A 129 -13.17 33.27 -5.41
N ILE A 130 -12.03 32.93 -4.80
CA ILE A 130 -11.33 31.68 -5.11
C ILE A 130 -12.01 30.51 -4.40
N ASP A 131 -12.35 29.48 -5.16
CA ASP A 131 -12.61 28.16 -4.60
C ASP A 131 -11.27 27.46 -4.31
N VAL A 132 -10.95 27.34 -3.02
CA VAL A 132 -9.72 26.71 -2.55
C VAL A 132 -9.69 25.20 -2.83
N HIS A 133 -10.84 24.61 -3.17
CA HIS A 133 -10.95 23.21 -3.57
C HIS A 133 -10.71 22.99 -5.08
N ASP A 134 -10.73 24.06 -5.88
CA ASP A 134 -10.43 24.02 -7.31
C ASP A 134 -9.37 25.09 -7.69
N LEU A 135 -8.17 24.87 -7.15
CA LEU A 135 -6.99 25.72 -7.39
C LEU A 135 -6.46 25.60 -8.83
N SER A 136 -6.86 24.54 -9.54
CA SER A 136 -6.43 24.27 -10.91
C SER A 136 -7.30 24.94 -11.96
N SER A 137 -8.49 25.44 -11.61
CA SER A 137 -9.37 26.08 -12.59
C SER A 137 -8.75 27.34 -13.18
N GLU A 138 -9.01 27.56 -14.46
CA GLU A 138 -8.58 28.79 -15.15
C GLU A 138 -9.14 30.03 -14.45
N GLU A 139 -10.34 29.94 -13.87
CA GLU A 139 -10.98 31.02 -13.10
C GLU A 139 -10.19 31.36 -11.83
N SER A 140 -9.80 30.35 -11.04
CA SER A 140 -8.97 30.51 -9.84
C SER A 140 -7.59 31.07 -10.18
N GLN A 141 -6.96 30.59 -11.25
CA GLN A 141 -5.65 31.07 -11.70
C GLN A 141 -5.71 32.52 -12.17
N LYS A 142 -6.77 32.89 -12.91
CA LYS A 142 -6.97 34.25 -13.40
C LYS A 142 -7.26 35.22 -12.25
N ALA A 143 -8.14 34.84 -11.32
CA ALA A 143 -8.44 35.66 -10.13
C ALA A 143 -7.19 35.94 -9.30
N LEU A 144 -6.32 34.95 -9.13
CA LEU A 144 -5.02 35.12 -8.48
C LEU A 144 -4.12 36.06 -9.26
N GLN A 145 -4.01 35.87 -10.58
CA GLN A 145 -3.15 36.70 -11.43
C GLN A 145 -3.57 38.17 -11.36
N ASP A 146 -4.87 38.45 -11.45
CA ASP A 146 -5.43 39.80 -11.37
C ASP A 146 -5.16 40.42 -9.98
N HIS A 147 -5.31 39.65 -8.90
CA HIS A 147 -5.01 40.11 -7.54
C HIS A 147 -3.52 40.40 -7.33
N VAL A 148 -2.64 39.51 -7.79
CA VAL A 148 -1.17 39.69 -7.72
C VAL A 148 -0.73 40.92 -8.53
N MET A 149 -1.32 41.15 -9.70
CA MET A 149 -1.05 42.35 -10.50
C MET A 149 -1.53 43.63 -9.81
N THR A 150 -2.69 43.58 -9.16
CA THR A 150 -3.25 44.70 -8.39
C THR A 150 -2.32 45.07 -7.24
N LEU A 151 -1.88 44.10 -6.43
CA LEU A 151 -0.94 44.35 -5.33
C LEU A 151 0.40 44.91 -5.81
N ARG A 152 0.90 44.43 -6.96
CA ARG A 152 2.12 44.98 -7.58
C ARG A 152 1.92 46.43 -8.05
N TRP A 153 0.77 46.75 -8.63
CA TRP A 153 0.42 48.10 -9.05
C TRP A 153 0.32 49.07 -7.85
N GLU A 154 -0.19 48.59 -6.71
CA GLU A 154 -0.23 49.32 -5.44
C GLU A 154 1.15 49.45 -4.76
N GLY A 155 2.20 48.83 -5.30
CA GLY A 155 3.55 48.85 -4.73
C GLY A 155 3.82 47.81 -3.63
N LYS A 156 2.86 46.92 -3.32
CA LYS A 156 2.99 45.86 -2.31
C LYS A 156 3.62 44.60 -2.90
N VAL A 157 4.87 44.72 -3.34
CA VAL A 157 5.57 43.66 -4.09
C VAL A 157 5.84 42.41 -3.25
N ASP A 158 6.12 42.55 -1.96
CA ASP A 158 6.38 41.41 -1.07
C ASP A 158 5.12 40.57 -0.82
N GLU A 159 3.98 41.20 -0.54
CA GLU A 159 2.69 40.51 -0.38
C GLU A 159 2.28 39.79 -1.67
N ALA A 160 2.47 40.44 -2.82
CA ALA A 160 2.21 39.84 -4.12
C ALA A 160 3.09 38.61 -4.39
N ARG A 161 4.35 38.62 -3.92
CA ARG A 161 5.26 37.46 -4.00
C ARG A 161 4.79 36.34 -3.07
N GLU A 162 4.47 36.66 -1.82
CA GLU A 162 4.05 35.67 -0.81
C GLU A 162 2.79 34.91 -1.22
N ILE A 163 1.76 35.62 -1.73
CA ILE A 163 0.53 35.01 -2.22
C ILE A 163 0.80 34.07 -3.41
N ARG A 164 1.60 34.53 -4.39
CA ARG A 164 1.97 33.71 -5.55
C ARG A 164 2.73 32.45 -5.13
N ASP A 165 3.68 32.58 -4.21
CA ASP A 165 4.52 31.46 -3.78
C ASP A 165 3.71 30.48 -2.91
N ALA A 166 2.81 30.95 -2.05
CA ALA A 166 1.85 30.12 -1.33
C ALA A 166 0.94 29.34 -2.28
N TRP A 167 0.41 30.01 -3.31
CA TRP A 167 -0.40 29.36 -4.34
C TRP A 167 0.35 28.26 -5.09
N ARG A 168 1.60 28.54 -5.52
CA ARG A 168 2.43 27.53 -6.19
C ARG A 168 2.64 26.31 -5.33
N ARG A 169 2.99 26.50 -4.04
CA ARG A 169 3.12 25.40 -3.08
C ARG A 169 1.83 24.62 -2.91
N MET A 170 0.66 25.28 -2.96
CA MET A 170 -0.63 24.59 -2.86
C MET A 170 -0.95 23.76 -4.12
N ILE A 171 -0.56 24.21 -5.30
CA ILE A 171 -0.69 23.42 -6.54
C ILE A 171 0.25 22.20 -6.49
N GLU A 172 1.52 22.42 -6.14
CA GLU A 172 2.56 21.38 -6.11
C GLU A 172 2.28 20.32 -5.04
N ASN A 173 1.89 20.72 -3.82
CA ASN A 173 1.61 19.81 -2.70
C ASN A 173 0.18 19.23 -2.73
N GLY A 174 -0.57 19.51 -3.80
CA GLY A 174 -1.87 18.92 -4.06
C GLY A 174 -3.07 19.73 -3.50
N PRO A 175 -4.12 19.95 -4.31
CA PRO A 175 -5.40 20.55 -3.88
C PRO A 175 -6.23 19.67 -2.93
N LYS A 176 -5.92 18.37 -2.82
CA LYS A 176 -6.84 17.40 -2.20
C LYS A 176 -6.64 17.34 -0.69
N GLU A 177 -7.72 17.39 0.08
CA GLU A 177 -7.71 17.09 1.51
C GLU A 177 -7.20 15.66 1.81
N ASP A 178 -7.32 14.78 0.81
CA ASP A 178 -6.84 13.41 0.78
C ASP A 178 -5.39 13.25 0.28
N SER A 179 -4.63 14.35 0.09
CA SER A 179 -3.21 14.23 -0.24
C SER A 179 -2.49 13.43 0.85
N PHE A 180 -1.72 12.43 0.41
CA PHE A 180 -1.02 11.46 1.27
C PHE A 180 -1.92 10.57 2.14
N LEU A 181 -3.23 10.45 1.84
CA LEU A 181 -4.12 9.62 2.66
C LEU A 181 -3.59 8.19 2.79
N LEU A 182 -3.16 7.54 1.69
CA LEU A 182 -2.60 6.19 1.75
C LEU A 182 -1.36 6.11 2.67
N ASP A 183 -0.40 7.02 2.53
CA ASP A 183 0.78 7.06 3.42
C ASP A 183 0.37 7.22 4.89
N ARG A 184 -0.58 8.11 5.19
CA ARG A 184 -1.10 8.33 6.55
C ARG A 184 -1.75 7.08 7.12
N LEU A 185 -2.56 6.39 6.32
CA LEU A 185 -3.19 5.13 6.70
C LEU A 185 -2.14 4.05 6.92
N CYS A 186 -1.11 3.97 6.08
CA CYS A 186 0.02 3.05 6.27
C CYS A 186 0.77 3.34 7.57
N CYS A 187 1.05 4.62 7.87
CA CYS A 187 1.70 4.94 9.12
C CYS A 187 0.81 4.55 10.32
N LEU A 188 -0.52 4.73 10.21
CA LEU A 188 -1.45 4.38 11.29
C LEU A 188 -1.50 2.87 11.47
N TYR A 189 -1.59 2.15 10.36
CA TYR A 189 -1.52 0.70 10.34
C TYR A 189 -0.21 0.19 10.98
N GLY A 190 0.93 0.82 10.71
CA GLY A 190 2.20 0.47 11.35
C GLY A 190 2.20 0.67 12.87
N ILE A 191 1.58 1.75 13.35
CA ILE A 191 1.39 2.01 14.79
C ILE A 191 0.46 0.95 15.41
N ILE A 192 -0.62 0.59 14.70
CA ILE A 192 -1.56 -0.48 15.09
C ILE A 192 -0.85 -1.82 15.18
N LYS A 193 -0.09 -2.18 14.14
CA LYS A 193 0.68 -3.42 14.06
C LYS A 193 1.69 -3.54 15.20
N ASN A 194 2.32 -2.43 15.61
CA ASN A 194 3.25 -2.45 16.74
C ASN A 194 2.55 -2.72 18.10
N ASN A 195 1.25 -2.46 18.23
CA ASN A 195 0.39 -2.73 19.40
C ASN A 195 0.80 -2.06 20.73
N ALA A 196 1.98 -1.47 20.80
CA ALA A 196 2.52 -0.77 21.98
C ALA A 196 2.00 0.66 22.17
N PHE A 197 1.22 1.17 21.21
CA PHE A 197 0.73 2.55 21.20
C PHE A 197 -0.73 2.72 21.60
N CYS A 198 -1.48 1.62 21.79
CA CYS A 198 -2.93 1.67 22.04
C CYS A 198 -3.32 2.56 23.24
N ASN A 199 -2.56 2.48 24.33
CA ASN A 199 -2.80 3.26 25.54
C ASN A 199 -2.17 4.67 25.50
N ALA A 200 -1.41 5.00 24.45
CA ALA A 200 -0.73 6.29 24.34
C ALA A 200 -1.65 7.43 23.89
N PHE A 201 -2.84 7.11 23.37
CA PHE A 201 -3.81 8.07 22.83
C PHE A 201 -5.01 8.34 23.73
N THR A 202 -5.09 7.66 24.88
CA THR A 202 -6.19 7.79 25.84
C THR A 202 -5.70 8.39 27.15
N ASN A 203 -6.64 8.80 28.01
CA ASN A 203 -6.36 9.35 29.34
C ASN A 203 -5.53 10.65 29.30
N THR A 204 -5.76 11.49 28.29
CA THR A 204 -5.16 12.82 28.20
C THR A 204 -5.85 13.78 29.16
N ILE A 205 -5.06 14.61 29.83
CA ILE A 205 -5.59 15.69 30.68
C ILE A 205 -5.66 16.92 29.81
N GLU A 206 -6.88 17.36 29.51
CA GLU A 206 -7.16 18.47 28.62
C GLU A 206 -7.90 19.56 29.38
N ARG A 207 -7.73 20.80 28.93
CA ARG A 207 -8.51 21.93 29.44
C ARG A 207 -9.69 22.11 28.51
N ASP A 208 -10.89 22.00 29.04
CA ASP A 208 -12.11 22.24 28.29
C ASP A 208 -12.11 23.71 27.83
N PRO A 209 -12.23 23.98 26.51
CA PRO A 209 -12.20 25.33 25.97
C PRO A 209 -13.35 26.20 26.48
N GLU A 210 -14.52 25.62 26.79
CA GLU A 210 -15.69 26.40 27.21
C GLU A 210 -15.69 26.64 28.72
N SER A 211 -15.53 25.59 29.52
CA SER A 211 -15.59 25.71 30.99
C SER A 211 -14.26 26.11 31.62
N SER A 212 -13.15 26.08 30.86
CA SER A 212 -11.78 26.23 31.37
C SER A 212 -11.38 25.21 32.45
N GLN A 213 -12.20 24.19 32.69
CA GLN A 213 -11.94 23.14 33.67
C GLN A 213 -10.98 22.09 33.12
N ILE A 214 -10.24 21.44 34.02
CA ILE A 214 -9.33 20.35 33.67
C ILE A 214 -10.15 19.05 33.65
N VAL A 215 -10.28 18.44 32.47
CA VAL A 215 -11.06 17.21 32.25
C VAL A 215 -10.12 16.08 31.81
N LEU A 216 -10.43 14.86 32.26
CA LEU A 216 -9.76 13.65 31.79
C LEU A 216 -10.50 13.13 30.56
N ASN A 217 -9.89 13.24 29.39
CA ASN A 217 -10.42 12.71 28.15
C ASN A 217 -10.15 11.19 28.09
N LYS A 218 -11.22 10.40 28.12
CA LYS A 218 -11.19 8.94 28.05
C LYS A 218 -11.57 8.39 26.68
N LYS A 219 -11.85 9.25 25.69
CA LYS A 219 -12.28 8.81 24.38
C LYS A 219 -11.15 8.04 23.69
N ASP A 220 -11.45 6.83 23.22
CA ASP A 220 -10.49 6.00 22.48
C ASP A 220 -10.57 6.26 20.98
N LEU A 221 -10.12 7.46 20.59
CA LEU A 221 -10.09 7.86 19.19
C LEU A 221 -9.19 6.95 18.35
N TYR A 222 -8.10 6.46 18.96
CA TYR A 222 -7.18 5.52 18.31
C TYR A 222 -7.88 4.21 17.95
N GLY A 223 -8.57 3.60 18.91
CA GLY A 223 -9.35 2.38 18.68
C GLY A 223 -10.47 2.59 17.66
N GLU A 224 -11.23 3.69 17.76
CA GLU A 224 -12.25 4.06 16.77
C GLU A 224 -11.68 4.16 15.35
N THR A 225 -10.53 4.84 15.19
CA THR A 225 -9.88 5.03 13.88
C THR A 225 -9.29 3.73 13.35
N ALA A 226 -8.72 2.89 14.22
CA ALA A 226 -8.23 1.57 13.85
C ALA A 226 -9.36 0.68 13.33
N ARG A 227 -10.52 0.68 14.00
CA ARG A 227 -11.70 -0.06 13.52
C ARG A 227 -12.18 0.43 12.17
N LEU A 228 -12.27 1.75 12.00
CA LEU A 228 -12.67 2.35 10.74
C LEU A 228 -11.72 1.97 9.60
N LEU A 229 -10.40 2.00 9.83
CA LEU A 229 -9.40 1.58 8.85
C LEU A 229 -9.54 0.10 8.47
N ILE A 230 -9.52 -0.79 9.45
CA ILE A 230 -9.46 -2.24 9.22
C ILE A 230 -10.77 -2.78 8.63
N SER A 231 -11.93 -2.22 9.01
CA SER A 231 -13.23 -2.61 8.44
C SER A 231 -13.43 -2.17 6.98
N ASN A 232 -12.72 -1.14 6.51
CA ASN A 232 -12.89 -0.59 5.16
C ASN A 232 -11.73 -0.91 4.22
N VAL A 233 -10.54 -1.22 4.75
CA VAL A 233 -9.35 -1.54 3.95
C VAL A 233 -8.71 -2.82 4.50
N PRO A 234 -9.34 -4.00 4.29
CA PRO A 234 -8.83 -5.26 4.82
C PRO A 234 -7.50 -5.70 4.19
N VAL A 235 -7.10 -5.10 3.05
CA VAL A 235 -5.82 -5.38 2.35
C VAL A 235 -4.70 -4.40 2.73
N MET A 236 -4.84 -3.70 3.85
CA MET A 236 -3.91 -2.66 4.27
C MET A 236 -2.46 -3.15 4.40
N ASP A 237 -2.27 -4.42 4.75
CA ASP A 237 -0.95 -5.07 4.81
C ASP A 237 -0.21 -5.08 3.47
N VAL A 238 -0.94 -5.22 2.35
CA VAL A 238 -0.34 -5.20 1.01
C VAL A 238 0.20 -3.81 0.68
N PHE A 239 -0.60 -2.76 0.90
CA PHE A 239 -0.15 -1.38 0.70
C PHE A 239 1.00 -1.00 1.63
N TYR A 240 0.92 -1.45 2.89
CA TYR A 240 1.97 -1.23 3.88
C TYR A 240 3.31 -1.82 3.43
N ALA A 241 3.29 -3.04 2.91
CA ALA A 241 4.48 -3.69 2.37
C ALA A 241 4.95 -3.02 1.07
N PHE A 242 4.05 -2.70 0.13
CA PHE A 242 4.40 -2.02 -1.12
C PHE A 242 5.06 -0.67 -0.90
N LEU A 243 4.63 0.09 0.11
CA LEU A 243 5.24 1.37 0.46
C LEU A 243 6.57 1.24 1.23
N GLY A 244 7.04 0.02 1.50
CA GLY A 244 8.34 -0.25 2.13
C GLY A 244 8.35 -0.15 3.65
N PHE A 245 7.18 -0.13 4.32
CA PHE A 245 7.13 -0.06 5.78
C PHE A 245 7.33 -1.42 6.48
N GLN A 246 7.34 -2.53 5.73
CA GLN A 246 7.55 -3.87 6.28
C GLN A 246 9.06 -4.09 6.55
N PRO A 247 9.50 -4.26 7.81
CA PRO A 247 10.90 -4.51 8.11
C PRO A 247 11.31 -5.87 7.55
N ARG A 248 12.54 -5.94 7.06
CA ARG A 248 13.19 -7.19 6.70
C ARG A 248 13.67 -7.85 7.98
N SER A 249 12.81 -8.64 8.60
CA SER A 249 13.09 -9.36 9.84
C SER A 249 12.67 -10.81 9.68
N ASN A 250 13.35 -11.71 10.39
CA ASN A 250 13.10 -13.15 10.31
C ASN A 250 11.77 -13.53 10.99
N MET A 251 11.23 -12.66 11.86
CA MET A 251 9.90 -12.83 12.47
C MET A 251 8.72 -12.62 11.52
N ASN A 252 8.89 -11.92 10.40
CA ASN A 252 7.81 -11.77 9.42
C ASN A 252 7.92 -12.89 8.40
N GLU A 253 6.96 -13.82 8.40
CA GLU A 253 6.75 -14.75 7.28
C GLU A 253 6.61 -13.93 5.98
N GLY A 254 7.69 -13.83 5.20
CA GLY A 254 7.80 -12.95 4.05
C GLY A 254 8.43 -11.59 4.35
N ALA A 255 9.76 -11.58 4.56
CA ALA A 255 10.56 -10.35 4.61
C ALA A 255 10.38 -9.51 3.33
N GLY A 256 10.19 -8.20 3.50
CA GLY A 256 9.93 -7.26 2.39
C GLY A 256 8.51 -7.40 1.82
N TYR A 257 8.34 -7.02 0.55
CA TYR A 257 7.02 -6.93 -0.09
C TYR A 257 6.68 -8.11 -1.02
N GLY A 258 7.55 -9.12 -1.12
CA GLY A 258 7.31 -10.29 -1.98
C GLY A 258 6.04 -11.06 -1.61
N HIS A 259 5.84 -11.37 -0.32
CA HIS A 259 4.61 -12.03 0.13
C HIS A 259 3.35 -11.21 -0.22
N ALA A 260 3.44 -9.88 -0.10
CA ALA A 260 2.37 -8.97 -0.47
C ALA A 260 2.07 -8.98 -1.98
N ILE A 261 3.08 -9.13 -2.86
CA ILE A 261 2.86 -9.36 -4.29
C ILE A 261 2.08 -10.67 -4.47
N GLY A 262 2.52 -11.75 -3.84
CA GLY A 262 1.86 -13.05 -3.95
C GLY A 262 0.38 -12.96 -3.56
N LYS A 263 0.09 -12.38 -2.38
CA LYS A 263 -1.28 -12.11 -1.91
C LYS A 263 -2.06 -11.27 -2.92
N TYR A 264 -1.48 -10.18 -3.42
CA TYR A 264 -2.10 -9.31 -4.42
C TYR A 264 -2.46 -10.06 -5.71
N LEU A 265 -1.54 -10.85 -6.27
CA LEU A 265 -1.76 -11.64 -7.47
C LEU A 265 -2.91 -12.64 -7.29
N VAL A 266 -2.92 -13.35 -6.17
CA VAL A 266 -3.98 -14.31 -5.83
C VAL A 266 -5.34 -13.62 -5.74
N MET A 267 -5.42 -12.48 -5.04
CA MET A 267 -6.67 -11.73 -4.88
C MET A 267 -7.24 -11.25 -6.21
N ASN A 268 -6.39 -10.73 -7.10
CA ASN A 268 -6.79 -10.30 -8.43
C ASN A 268 -7.32 -11.50 -9.25
N LEU A 269 -6.60 -12.62 -9.28
CA LEU A 269 -7.06 -13.82 -9.98
C LEU A 269 -8.42 -14.32 -9.48
N PHE A 270 -8.64 -14.35 -8.17
CA PHE A 270 -9.92 -14.76 -7.60
C PHE A 270 -11.07 -13.87 -8.06
N GLN A 271 -10.88 -12.54 -8.04
CA GLN A 271 -11.90 -11.61 -8.50
C GLN A 271 -12.22 -11.77 -9.98
N LYS A 272 -11.20 -12.01 -10.80
CA LYS A 272 -11.42 -12.30 -12.22
C LYS A 272 -12.23 -13.58 -12.40
N TYR A 273 -11.85 -14.64 -11.71
CA TYR A 273 -12.56 -15.91 -11.77
C TYR A 273 -14.02 -15.77 -11.33
N GLU A 274 -14.28 -15.01 -10.26
CA GLU A 274 -15.66 -14.72 -9.81
C GLU A 274 -16.45 -13.90 -10.84
N ALA A 275 -15.83 -12.89 -11.46
CA ALA A 275 -16.45 -12.08 -12.50
C ALA A 275 -16.78 -12.89 -13.77
N GLU A 276 -15.96 -13.88 -14.13
CA GLU A 276 -16.20 -14.78 -15.26
C GLU A 276 -17.25 -15.88 -14.96
N ARG A 277 -17.64 -16.08 -13.68
CA ARG A 277 -18.53 -17.17 -13.24
C ARG A 277 -20.03 -16.87 -13.28
N LEU A 278 -20.45 -15.67 -13.72
CA LEU A 278 -21.86 -15.29 -13.89
C LEU A 278 -22.06 -14.75 -15.32
N PRO A 279 -23.02 -15.26 -16.12
CA PRO A 279 -24.37 -15.71 -15.74
C PRO A 279 -24.67 -17.20 -16.05
N ASP A 280 -25.68 -17.78 -15.39
CA ASP A 280 -26.31 -19.11 -15.66
C ASP A 280 -25.83 -20.35 -14.88
N ALA A 281 -25.43 -20.24 -13.61
CA ALA A 281 -25.34 -21.42 -12.73
C ALA A 281 -26.51 -21.48 -11.73
N PRO A 282 -27.36 -22.53 -11.74
CA PRO A 282 -28.48 -22.66 -10.81
C PRO A 282 -28.02 -22.85 -9.35
N GLU A 283 -28.81 -22.25 -8.46
CA GLU A 283 -28.55 -21.91 -7.05
C GLU A 283 -28.41 -23.10 -6.07
N SER A 284 -28.05 -24.30 -6.54
CA SER A 284 -28.14 -25.52 -5.74
C SER A 284 -26.82 -26.29 -5.63
N LEU A 285 -25.80 -25.74 -4.97
CA LEU A 285 -24.72 -26.55 -4.41
C LEU A 285 -24.35 -26.10 -2.97
N PRO A 286 -24.29 -27.03 -2.00
CA PRO A 286 -24.08 -26.71 -0.60
C PRO A 286 -22.64 -26.28 -0.26
N PRO A 287 -22.42 -25.57 0.87
CA PRO A 287 -21.20 -24.82 1.15
C PRO A 287 -19.93 -25.67 1.33
N ASN A 288 -20.08 -26.97 1.57
CA ASN A 288 -18.98 -27.84 2.02
C ASN A 288 -18.09 -28.39 0.89
N VAL A 289 -18.41 -28.07 -0.37
CA VAL A 289 -17.52 -28.33 -1.53
C VAL A 289 -16.61 -27.11 -1.84
N ARG A 290 -16.76 -25.98 -1.12
CA ARG A 290 -15.99 -24.74 -1.36
C ARG A 290 -14.54 -24.76 -0.83
N ARG A 291 -14.10 -25.83 -0.15
CA ARG A 291 -12.79 -25.86 0.56
C ARG A 291 -11.74 -26.85 0.06
N ALA A 292 -11.96 -27.53 -1.07
CA ALA A 292 -10.95 -28.43 -1.63
C ALA A 292 -11.01 -28.44 -3.16
N SER A 293 -10.09 -27.70 -3.80
CA SER A 293 -9.53 -27.95 -5.15
C SER A 293 -8.84 -26.70 -5.69
N LEU A 294 -7.73 -26.29 -5.06
CA LEU A 294 -6.67 -25.56 -5.76
C LEU A 294 -5.88 -26.62 -6.54
N GLY A 295 -6.53 -27.18 -7.57
CA GLY A 295 -6.08 -28.38 -8.26
C GLY A 295 -7.25 -29.09 -8.93
N SER A 296 -7.28 -29.03 -10.26
CA SER A 296 -8.27 -29.60 -11.17
C SER A 296 -9.65 -28.92 -11.20
N THR A 297 -9.84 -28.06 -12.20
CA THR A 297 -10.86 -28.26 -13.24
C THR A 297 -10.54 -27.34 -14.43
N THR A 298 -10.94 -27.79 -15.59
CA THR A 298 -10.50 -27.42 -16.93
C THR A 298 -11.08 -26.10 -17.43
N ASP A 299 -10.52 -24.98 -16.97
CA ASP A 299 -10.66 -23.68 -17.65
C ASP A 299 -9.28 -23.02 -17.76
N GLU A 300 -8.74 -23.01 -18.97
CA GLU A 300 -7.33 -22.74 -19.30
C GLU A 300 -6.99 -21.25 -19.49
N LYS A 301 -7.81 -20.32 -18.96
CA LYS A 301 -7.68 -18.91 -19.35
C LYS A 301 -6.50 -18.21 -18.68
N GLU A 302 -6.24 -18.45 -17.39
CA GLU A 302 -5.13 -17.84 -16.64
C GLU A 302 -4.64 -18.75 -15.49
N LYS A 303 -3.33 -18.80 -15.24
CA LYS A 303 -2.70 -19.54 -14.13
C LYS A 303 -1.60 -18.68 -13.50
N VAL A 304 -1.46 -18.70 -12.17
CA VAL A 304 -0.28 -18.18 -11.47
C VAL A 304 0.45 -19.33 -10.82
N ILE A 305 1.74 -19.45 -11.10
CA ILE A 305 2.63 -20.45 -10.49
C ILE A 305 3.55 -19.71 -9.53
N PHE A 306 3.57 -20.15 -8.28
CA PHE A 306 4.44 -19.65 -7.22
C PHE A 306 5.67 -20.54 -7.11
N ASP A 307 6.87 -19.96 -7.19
CA ASP A 307 8.13 -20.70 -6.98
C ASP A 307 9.05 -19.86 -6.08
N SER A 308 9.05 -20.16 -4.78
CA SER A 308 9.88 -19.46 -3.77
C SER A 308 11.32 -19.93 -3.73
N THR A 309 11.61 -21.07 -4.35
CA THR A 309 12.94 -21.59 -4.64
C THR A 309 12.86 -22.00 -6.11
N ALA A 310 13.79 -21.64 -6.98
CA ALA A 310 13.74 -22.04 -8.39
C ALA A 310 14.01 -23.56 -8.59
N GLU A 311 13.39 -24.41 -7.78
CA GLU A 311 13.56 -25.86 -7.74
C GLU A 311 12.27 -26.58 -8.16
N GLY A 312 11.09 -25.98 -7.98
CA GLY A 312 9.79 -26.66 -8.18
C GLY A 312 9.37 -26.89 -9.64
N LEU A 313 9.84 -26.07 -10.58
CA LEU A 313 9.62 -26.24 -12.04
C LEU A 313 10.80 -26.90 -12.77
N PHE A 314 11.88 -27.23 -12.05
CA PHE A 314 13.20 -27.52 -12.62
C PHE A 314 13.68 -28.98 -12.48
N TYR A 315 12.92 -29.86 -11.83
CA TYR A 315 13.27 -31.28 -11.74
C TYR A 315 12.30 -32.17 -12.54
N SER A 316 12.66 -32.42 -13.79
CA SER A 316 12.66 -33.80 -14.30
C SER A 316 13.75 -33.96 -15.36
N ASN A 317 14.81 -34.66 -14.94
CA ASN A 317 15.84 -35.35 -15.72
C ASN A 317 16.65 -34.53 -16.74
N LEU A 318 17.90 -34.24 -16.38
CA LEU A 318 19.08 -34.91 -16.96
C LEU A 318 20.33 -34.57 -16.13
N ASN A 319 21.13 -35.60 -15.85
CA ASN A 319 22.40 -35.54 -15.12
C ASN A 319 23.30 -34.40 -15.61
N GLY A 320 23.70 -33.50 -14.71
CA GLY A 320 24.74 -32.52 -14.99
C GLY A 320 24.65 -31.29 -14.10
N GLN A 321 25.65 -31.10 -13.25
CA GLN A 321 25.77 -30.00 -12.31
C GLN A 321 25.79 -28.63 -13.00
N GLU A 322 24.72 -27.86 -12.90
CA GLU A 322 24.79 -26.40 -12.84
C GLU A 322 23.80 -25.94 -11.76
N GLN A 323 24.32 -25.79 -10.54
CA GLN A 323 23.61 -25.10 -9.47
C GLN A 323 23.49 -23.63 -9.90
N TRP A 324 22.26 -23.12 -9.93
CA TRP A 324 22.05 -21.67 -9.88
C TRP A 324 22.82 -21.12 -8.67
N PRO A 325 23.45 -19.93 -8.76
CA PRO A 325 23.84 -19.25 -7.53
C PRO A 325 22.55 -19.06 -6.73
N ASN A 326 22.55 -19.52 -5.48
CA ASN A 326 21.46 -19.38 -4.50
C ASN A 326 21.01 -17.91 -4.41
N SER A 327 20.17 -17.45 -5.33
CA SER A 327 19.52 -16.16 -5.22
C SER A 327 18.24 -16.40 -4.44
N ASN A 328 18.25 -16.05 -3.15
CA ASN A 328 17.09 -16.07 -2.24
C ASN A 328 15.99 -15.06 -2.66
N THR A 329 15.81 -14.81 -3.96
CA THR A 329 14.92 -13.79 -4.49
C THR A 329 13.65 -14.44 -5.06
N PRO A 330 12.46 -14.03 -4.60
CA PRO A 330 11.20 -14.65 -5.00
C PRO A 330 10.93 -14.41 -6.49
N LYS A 331 10.47 -15.44 -7.19
CA LYS A 331 10.08 -15.40 -8.60
C LYS A 331 8.58 -15.76 -8.70
N TYR A 332 7.83 -15.00 -9.49
CA TYR A 332 6.41 -15.31 -9.76
C TYR A 332 6.19 -15.46 -11.26
N LEU A 333 5.30 -16.36 -11.64
CA LEU A 333 4.97 -16.60 -13.04
C LEU A 333 3.46 -16.48 -13.25
N HIS A 334 3.05 -15.53 -14.10
CA HIS A 334 1.65 -15.26 -14.42
C HIS A 334 1.36 -15.58 -15.89
N PHE A 335 0.29 -16.34 -16.17
CA PHE A 335 -0.13 -16.72 -17.52
C PHE A 335 -1.45 -16.08 -17.91
N ARG A 336 -1.50 -15.55 -19.13
CA ARG A 336 -2.68 -14.94 -19.73
C ARG A 336 -2.84 -15.27 -21.21
N ARG A 337 -4.02 -15.73 -21.61
CA ARG A 337 -4.39 -15.91 -23.03
C ARG A 337 -4.95 -14.59 -23.61
N ILE A 338 -4.52 -14.23 -24.81
CA ILE A 338 -5.11 -13.15 -25.61
C ILE A 338 -5.69 -13.75 -26.90
N ASN A 339 -7.01 -13.59 -27.07
CA ASN A 339 -7.68 -13.97 -28.31
C ASN A 339 -7.55 -12.81 -29.32
N GLN A 340 -6.97 -13.05 -30.50
CA GLN A 340 -7.14 -12.13 -31.62
C GLN A 340 -8.55 -12.34 -32.20
N ARG A 341 -9.42 -11.32 -32.12
CA ARG A 341 -10.73 -11.36 -32.78
C ARG A 341 -10.57 -11.04 -34.26
N ASP A 342 -10.93 -12.00 -35.12
CA ASP A 342 -11.29 -11.72 -36.52
C ASP A 342 -12.72 -11.15 -36.57
N PRO A 343 -13.02 -10.12 -37.38
CA PRO A 343 -14.37 -9.53 -37.46
C PRO A 343 -15.45 -10.44 -38.07
N ASP A 344 -15.07 -11.53 -38.76
CA ASP A 344 -15.96 -12.17 -39.75
C ASP A 344 -16.32 -13.66 -39.51
N SER A 345 -15.99 -14.27 -38.38
CA SER A 345 -16.34 -15.69 -38.17
C SER A 345 -17.68 -15.89 -37.45
N HIS A 346 -18.73 -16.18 -38.21
CA HIS A 346 -20.00 -16.74 -37.71
C HIS A 346 -19.77 -18.11 -37.04
N GLU A 347 -20.27 -18.28 -35.82
CA GLU A 347 -20.34 -19.55 -35.09
C GLU A 347 -21.37 -20.49 -35.72
N GLU A 348 -21.02 -21.79 -35.88
CA GLU A 348 -21.97 -22.89 -35.68
C GLU A 348 -21.28 -24.18 -35.17
N ASN A 349 -21.80 -24.65 -34.03
CA ASN A 349 -21.99 -26.05 -33.61
C ASN A 349 -20.82 -27.01 -33.21
N LYS A 350 -20.84 -27.32 -31.90
CA LYS A 350 -20.95 -28.64 -31.23
C LYS A 350 -19.68 -29.41 -30.75
N ARG A 351 -19.63 -29.47 -29.41
CA ARG A 351 -19.54 -30.65 -28.49
C ARG A 351 -18.36 -31.62 -28.59
N PHE A 352 -17.69 -31.75 -27.43
CA PHE A 352 -16.71 -32.77 -27.03
C PHE A 352 -15.50 -32.92 -27.96
N ALA A 353 -14.56 -31.99 -27.84
CA ALA A 353 -13.18 -32.18 -28.27
C ALA A 353 -12.28 -31.67 -27.15
N TYR A 354 -11.23 -32.41 -26.82
CA TYR A 354 -10.08 -31.92 -26.06
C TYR A 354 -9.67 -30.55 -26.65
N PRO A 355 -9.25 -29.55 -25.83
CA PRO A 355 -8.95 -28.23 -26.35
C PRO A 355 -7.71 -28.33 -27.24
N VAL A 356 -7.93 -28.44 -28.55
CA VAL A 356 -6.92 -28.12 -29.55
C VAL A 356 -6.80 -26.61 -29.46
N ALA A 357 -5.69 -26.12 -28.90
CA ALA A 357 -5.37 -24.70 -28.88
C ALA A 357 -5.61 -24.10 -30.27
N ASN A 358 -6.41 -23.04 -30.36
CA ASN A 358 -6.68 -22.40 -31.63
C ASN A 358 -5.34 -21.81 -32.12
N PRO A 359 -4.90 -22.08 -33.37
CA PRO A 359 -3.60 -21.60 -33.86
C PRO A 359 -3.44 -20.07 -33.83
N LYS A 360 -4.52 -19.30 -33.63
CA LYS A 360 -4.53 -17.84 -33.52
C LYS A 360 -4.41 -17.29 -32.08
N ASP A 361 -4.43 -18.14 -31.06
CA ASP A 361 -4.39 -17.68 -29.67
C ASP A 361 -2.95 -17.51 -29.19
N ILE A 362 -2.64 -16.32 -28.67
CA ILE A 362 -1.33 -15.98 -28.11
C ILE A 362 -1.41 -16.11 -26.58
N TYR A 363 -0.46 -16.83 -26.00
CA TYR A 363 -0.34 -17.05 -24.57
C TYR A 363 0.83 -16.25 -24.02
N ILE A 364 0.57 -15.36 -23.07
CA ILE A 364 1.56 -14.50 -22.45
C ILE A 364 1.91 -15.07 -21.08
N ALA A 365 3.17 -15.41 -20.90
CA ALA A 365 3.77 -15.71 -19.62
C ALA A 365 4.53 -14.47 -19.13
N THR A 366 4.30 -14.03 -17.90
CA THR A 366 5.04 -12.93 -17.28
C THR A 366 5.83 -13.45 -16.10
N LEU A 367 7.16 -13.35 -16.20
CA LEU A 367 8.09 -13.61 -15.10
C LEU A 367 8.28 -12.34 -14.28
N ILE A 368 7.78 -12.33 -13.06
CA ILE A 368 7.91 -11.23 -12.12
C ILE A 368 9.10 -11.50 -11.20
N LEU A 369 10.04 -10.56 -11.18
CA LEU A 369 11.30 -10.65 -10.44
C LEU A 369 11.46 -9.41 -9.54
N ILE A 370 11.74 -9.63 -8.27
CA ILE A 370 12.12 -8.57 -7.33
C ILE A 370 13.64 -8.44 -7.35
N ALA A 371 14.14 -7.22 -7.59
CA ALA A 371 15.58 -6.95 -7.60
C ALA A 371 16.23 -7.27 -6.25
N SER A 372 17.46 -7.80 -6.27
CA SER A 372 18.29 -7.94 -5.06
C SER A 372 18.70 -6.57 -4.55
N GLN A 373 18.94 -6.41 -3.26
CA GLN A 373 19.57 -5.19 -2.74
C GLN A 373 21.00 -5.04 -3.26
N ASN A 374 21.70 -6.15 -3.50
CA ASN A 374 23.09 -6.14 -3.95
C ASN A 374 23.18 -5.78 -5.46
N PRO A 375 23.79 -4.64 -5.83
CA PRO A 375 23.91 -4.23 -7.23
C PRO A 375 24.63 -5.24 -8.13
N HIS A 376 25.54 -6.04 -7.56
CA HIS A 376 26.27 -7.07 -8.31
C HIS A 376 25.36 -8.26 -8.66
N GLU A 377 24.51 -8.69 -7.72
CA GLU A 377 23.56 -9.79 -7.95
C GLU A 377 22.47 -9.39 -8.95
N ARG A 378 22.02 -8.13 -8.94
CA ARG A 378 20.99 -7.63 -9.87
C ARG A 378 21.34 -7.91 -11.35
N ARG A 379 22.63 -7.86 -11.70
CA ARG A 379 23.11 -8.12 -13.06
C ARG A 379 22.92 -9.57 -13.50
N VAL A 380 22.92 -10.51 -12.55
CA VAL A 380 22.84 -11.96 -12.80
C VAL A 380 21.41 -12.49 -12.55
N GLN A 381 20.53 -11.69 -11.94
CA GLN A 381 19.13 -12.07 -11.70
C GLN A 381 18.27 -12.11 -12.96
N LEU A 382 18.62 -11.33 -13.97
CA LEU A 382 17.83 -11.25 -15.20
C LEU A 382 18.13 -12.47 -16.07
N PRO A 383 17.11 -13.24 -16.48
CA PRO A 383 17.34 -14.46 -17.22
C PRO A 383 17.95 -14.16 -18.59
N GLU A 384 18.92 -14.96 -18.97
CA GLU A 384 19.53 -14.89 -20.29
C GLU A 384 18.55 -15.33 -21.39
N ARG A 385 18.88 -15.01 -22.64
CA ARG A 385 18.05 -15.38 -23.81
C ARG A 385 17.76 -16.88 -23.85
N LYS A 386 18.78 -17.73 -23.66
CA LYS A 386 18.62 -19.18 -23.69
C LYS A 386 17.68 -19.70 -22.59
N GLU A 387 17.70 -19.06 -21.43
CA GLU A 387 16.86 -19.44 -20.30
C GLU A 387 15.39 -19.07 -20.56
N LYS A 388 15.14 -17.89 -21.13
CA LYS A 388 13.81 -17.45 -21.57
C LYS A 388 13.21 -18.43 -22.57
N ASP A 389 13.98 -18.82 -23.58
CA ASP A 389 13.56 -19.79 -24.60
C ASP A 389 13.26 -21.16 -23.96
N GLY A 390 14.10 -21.60 -23.03
CA GLY A 390 13.88 -22.83 -22.27
C GLY A 390 12.65 -22.80 -21.36
N ILE A 391 12.33 -21.64 -20.76
CA ILE A 391 11.10 -21.44 -20.00
C ILE A 391 9.88 -21.53 -20.93
N ALA A 392 9.85 -20.78 -22.02
CA ALA A 392 8.73 -20.78 -22.97
C ALA A 392 8.44 -22.19 -23.55
N ARG A 393 9.49 -22.95 -23.92
CA ARG A 393 9.33 -24.36 -24.36
C ARG A 393 8.74 -25.27 -23.29
N ARG A 394 9.19 -25.14 -22.03
CA ARG A 394 8.63 -25.92 -20.92
C ARG A 394 7.17 -25.58 -20.66
N LEU A 395 6.81 -24.31 -20.79
CA LEU A 395 5.43 -23.86 -20.62
C LEU A 395 4.53 -24.39 -21.74
N SER A 396 5.00 -24.34 -22.97
CA SER A 396 4.36 -25.01 -24.11
C SER A 396 4.13 -26.50 -23.82
N PHE A 397 5.15 -27.22 -23.34
CA PHE A 397 5.04 -28.64 -23.02
C PHE A 397 4.04 -28.93 -21.90
N VAL A 398 4.10 -28.18 -20.79
CA VAL A 398 3.26 -28.41 -19.60
C VAL A 398 1.81 -28.00 -19.85
N LEU A 399 1.59 -26.94 -20.62
CA LEU A 399 0.25 -26.38 -20.86
C LEU A 399 -0.37 -26.88 -22.18
N GLY A 400 0.36 -27.65 -22.99
CA GLY A 400 -0.12 -28.14 -24.29
C GLY A 400 -0.31 -27.05 -25.34
N VAL A 401 0.36 -25.90 -25.18
CA VAL A 401 0.25 -24.74 -26.08
C VAL A 401 1.36 -24.80 -27.13
N PRO A 402 1.14 -24.47 -28.42
CA PRO A 402 2.20 -24.37 -29.41
C PRO A 402 3.29 -23.37 -28.98
N VAL A 403 4.57 -23.75 -29.10
CA VAL A 403 5.70 -22.89 -28.69
C VAL A 403 5.65 -21.53 -29.39
N ASP A 404 5.30 -21.52 -30.68
CA ASP A 404 5.20 -20.33 -31.52
C ASP A 404 4.15 -19.33 -31.00
N ASN A 405 3.21 -19.81 -30.18
CA ASN A 405 2.14 -19.03 -29.58
C ASN A 405 2.45 -18.59 -28.14
N VAL A 406 3.59 -18.97 -27.56
CA VAL A 406 3.99 -18.58 -26.20
C VAL A 406 4.89 -17.35 -26.26
N ARG A 407 4.46 -16.26 -25.63
CA ARG A 407 5.25 -15.04 -25.45
C ARG A 407 5.65 -14.89 -23.99
N LEU A 408 6.94 -14.67 -23.74
CA LEU A 408 7.47 -14.47 -22.38
C LEU A 408 7.84 -13.00 -22.15
N ARG A 409 7.24 -12.37 -21.15
CA ARG A 409 7.56 -11.03 -20.64
C ARG A 409 8.31 -11.15 -19.32
N VAL A 410 9.25 -10.24 -19.06
CA VAL A 410 9.89 -10.09 -17.74
C VAL A 410 9.45 -8.77 -17.12
N LEU A 411 8.89 -8.83 -15.91
CA LEU A 411 8.59 -7.67 -15.08
C LEU A 411 9.60 -7.61 -13.95
N PHE A 412 10.52 -6.65 -14.02
CA PHE A 412 11.52 -6.41 -12.99
C PHE A 412 11.07 -5.27 -12.06
N LEU A 413 11.02 -5.57 -10.76
CA LEU A 413 10.50 -4.73 -9.69
C LEU A 413 11.61 -4.27 -8.73
N PRO A 414 11.45 -3.13 -8.02
CA PRO A 414 12.50 -2.58 -7.17
C PRO A 414 12.76 -3.46 -5.93
N PRO A 415 13.91 -3.32 -5.24
CA PRO A 415 14.27 -4.25 -4.17
C PRO A 415 13.48 -4.02 -2.86
N GLU A 416 13.20 -2.78 -2.47
CA GLU A 416 12.72 -2.45 -1.11
C GLU A 416 11.23 -2.11 -1.04
N HIS A 417 10.73 -1.40 -2.06
CA HIS A 417 9.35 -0.98 -2.17
C HIS A 417 8.90 -1.06 -3.63
N LEU A 418 7.62 -0.80 -3.88
CA LEU A 418 7.06 -0.72 -5.22
C LEU A 418 6.80 0.75 -5.55
N ASP A 419 7.43 1.30 -6.58
CA ASP A 419 7.09 2.65 -7.06
C ASP A 419 5.76 2.64 -7.83
N GLY A 420 5.09 3.79 -7.94
CA GLY A 420 3.81 3.92 -8.65
C GLY A 420 3.87 3.38 -10.08
N VAL A 421 4.98 3.64 -10.80
CA VAL A 421 5.17 3.13 -12.16
C VAL A 421 5.34 1.60 -12.20
N SER A 422 5.82 0.98 -11.12
CA SER A 422 5.85 -0.48 -11.01
C SER A 422 4.49 -1.07 -10.66
N VAL A 423 3.69 -0.37 -9.83
CA VAL A 423 2.28 -0.73 -9.58
C VAL A 423 1.49 -0.68 -10.90
N ASP A 424 1.62 0.40 -11.67
CA ASP A 424 0.95 0.57 -12.97
C ASP A 424 1.24 -0.61 -13.91
N ARG A 425 2.53 -0.99 -14.02
CA ARG A 425 2.97 -2.12 -14.86
C ARG A 425 2.44 -3.45 -14.35
N LEU A 426 2.38 -3.64 -13.03
CA LEU A 426 1.82 -4.85 -12.43
C LEU A 426 0.32 -4.97 -12.72
N VAL A 427 -0.43 -3.87 -12.58
CA VAL A 427 -1.86 -3.80 -12.94
C VAL A 427 -2.07 -4.03 -14.44
N GLU A 428 -1.21 -3.47 -15.29
CA GLU A 428 -1.25 -3.67 -16.74
C GLU A 428 -1.09 -5.15 -17.11
N VAL A 429 -0.11 -5.84 -16.50
CA VAL A 429 0.14 -7.28 -16.69
C VAL A 429 -1.10 -8.11 -16.33
N LEU A 430 -1.72 -7.83 -15.18
CA LEU A 430 -2.91 -8.54 -14.70
C LEU A 430 -4.19 -8.19 -15.48
N GLY A 431 -4.15 -7.09 -16.24
CA GLY A 431 -5.30 -6.54 -16.94
C GLY A 431 -6.08 -5.55 -16.07
N ARG A 432 -6.28 -4.34 -16.61
CA ARG A 432 -6.92 -3.19 -15.91
C ARG A 432 -8.30 -3.46 -15.30
N GLN A 433 -8.98 -4.53 -15.71
CA GLN A 433 -10.33 -4.88 -15.22
C GLN A 433 -10.34 -5.66 -13.90
N VAL A 434 -9.19 -6.12 -13.40
CA VAL A 434 -9.13 -7.14 -12.34
C VAL A 434 -8.80 -6.59 -10.95
N SER A 435 -8.59 -5.28 -10.81
CA SER A 435 -8.22 -4.70 -9.51
C SER A 435 -9.38 -4.66 -8.52
N VAL A 436 -9.10 -5.16 -7.31
CA VAL A 436 -9.90 -4.99 -6.08
C VAL A 436 -10.28 -3.52 -5.90
N GLU A 437 -11.51 -3.24 -5.45
CA GLU A 437 -12.04 -1.88 -5.33
C GLU A 437 -11.15 -0.97 -4.46
N GLU A 438 -10.62 -1.49 -3.36
CA GLU A 438 -9.62 -0.83 -2.51
C GLU A 438 -8.42 -0.38 -3.33
N PHE A 439 -7.85 -1.30 -4.12
CA PHE A 439 -6.71 -1.01 -5.00
C PHE A 439 -7.04 0.04 -6.04
N ARG A 440 -8.22 -0.02 -6.66
CA ARG A 440 -8.62 1.00 -7.63
C ARG A 440 -8.73 2.39 -7.01
N TYR A 441 -9.28 2.49 -5.80
CA TYR A 441 -9.41 3.75 -5.08
C TYR A 441 -8.04 4.32 -4.71
N PHE A 442 -7.17 3.51 -4.09
CA PHE A 442 -5.86 3.97 -3.61
C PHE A 442 -4.80 4.08 -4.69
N HIS A 443 -4.98 3.43 -5.85
CA HIS A 443 -4.05 3.53 -6.97
C HIS A 443 -3.85 4.99 -7.42
N GLY A 444 -4.93 5.78 -7.51
CA GLY A 444 -4.84 7.20 -7.83
C GLY A 444 -4.23 8.07 -6.72
N GLN A 445 -4.01 7.51 -5.53
CA GLN A 445 -3.37 8.16 -4.39
C GLN A 445 -1.94 7.62 -4.16
N TYR A 446 -1.52 6.62 -4.92
CA TYR A 446 -0.22 5.98 -4.78
C TYR A 446 0.87 6.86 -5.40
N SER A 447 1.60 7.58 -4.55
CA SER A 447 2.59 8.59 -4.98
C SER A 447 4.05 8.19 -4.71
N LYS A 448 4.31 6.95 -4.28
CA LYS A 448 5.67 6.50 -3.97
C LYS A 448 6.50 6.44 -5.25
N GLU A 449 7.58 7.20 -5.25
CA GLU A 449 8.57 7.22 -6.31
C GLU A 449 9.73 6.28 -5.99
N LEU A 450 10.57 6.04 -7.00
CA LEU A 450 11.83 5.33 -6.81
C LEU A 450 12.80 6.21 -6.02
N ASP A 451 13.51 5.62 -5.06
CA ASP A 451 14.42 6.41 -4.24
C ASP A 451 15.67 6.81 -5.05
N SER A 452 16.19 8.02 -4.80
CA SER A 452 17.32 8.58 -5.57
C SER A 452 18.61 7.74 -5.53
N GLY A 453 18.74 6.84 -4.54
CA GLY A 453 19.86 5.90 -4.43
C GLY A 453 19.80 4.70 -5.37
N GLU A 454 18.66 4.44 -6.02
CA GLU A 454 18.42 3.23 -6.84
C GLU A 454 18.70 3.46 -8.34
N VAL A 455 19.71 4.27 -8.65
CA VAL A 455 20.05 4.66 -10.04
C VAL A 455 20.41 3.45 -10.90
N ASP A 456 21.14 2.49 -10.35
CA ASP A 456 21.56 1.28 -11.06
C ASP A 456 20.38 0.36 -11.41
N TYR A 457 19.40 0.22 -10.51
CA TYR A 457 18.15 -0.49 -10.80
C TYR A 457 17.37 0.27 -11.88
N ALA A 458 17.25 1.59 -11.78
CA ALA A 458 16.57 2.40 -12.78
C ALA A 458 17.19 2.24 -14.18
N GLU A 459 18.52 2.20 -14.29
CA GLU A 459 19.23 1.94 -15.53
C GLU A 459 18.98 0.53 -16.08
N GLN A 460 19.05 -0.50 -15.24
CA GLN A 460 18.77 -1.88 -15.65
C GLN A 460 17.33 -2.04 -16.13
N ARG A 461 16.39 -1.43 -15.40
CA ARG A 461 14.98 -1.38 -15.77
C ARG A 461 14.76 -0.71 -17.14
N LYS A 462 15.49 0.36 -17.47
CA LYS A 462 15.41 1.02 -18.78
C LYS A 462 16.00 0.17 -19.91
N LYS A 463 17.03 -0.64 -19.62
CA LYS A 463 17.67 -1.55 -20.58
C LYS A 463 16.84 -2.78 -20.88
N LEU A 464 15.95 -3.18 -19.97
CA LEU A 464 14.97 -4.22 -20.24
C LEU A 464 13.99 -3.72 -21.31
N PRO A 465 13.90 -4.41 -22.47
CA PRO A 465 12.89 -4.08 -23.44
C PRO A 465 11.52 -4.19 -22.77
N GLN A 466 10.77 -3.09 -22.72
CA GLN A 466 9.45 -3.08 -22.07
C GLN A 466 8.47 -4.05 -22.74
N GLU A 467 8.76 -4.42 -23.99
CA GLU A 467 7.98 -5.27 -24.87
C GLU A 467 8.89 -6.05 -25.86
N GLU A 468 9.83 -6.88 -25.40
CA GLU A 468 10.35 -7.91 -26.31
C GLU A 468 9.35 -9.07 -26.38
N TRP A 469 8.30 -8.86 -27.18
CA TRP A 469 7.45 -9.93 -27.67
C TRP A 469 8.27 -10.77 -28.63
N ARG A 470 8.87 -11.85 -28.12
CA ARG A 470 9.58 -12.78 -28.99
C ARG A 470 8.65 -13.94 -29.31
N GLU A 471 8.28 -14.01 -30.58
CA GLU A 471 7.90 -15.26 -31.22
C GLU A 471 9.17 -16.13 -31.25
N LEU A 472 9.04 -17.37 -30.80
CA LEU A 472 10.15 -18.33 -30.79
C LEU A 472 10.44 -18.85 -32.19
#